data_AF-A0A7J7C4D4-F1
#
_entry.id   AF-A0A7J7C4D4-F1
#
_cell.length_a   1.000
_cell.length_b   1.000
_cell.length_c   1.000
_cell.angle_alpha   90.00
_cell.angle_beta   90.00
_cell.angle_gamma   90.00
#
_symmetry.space_group_name_H-M   'P 1'
#
loop_
_entity.id
_entity.type
_entity.pdbx_description
1 polymer ?
#
loop_
_entity_poly.entity_id
_entity_poly.type
_entity_poly.pdbx_seq_one_letter_code
_entity_poly.pdbx_strand_id
1 'polypeptide(L)'
;MFKQFFTKTMSFKMALLMPSKSLVSVCFWLLKVVVLLCMVFVVIWLSLRPKIPVFKVTNAYAPALDGLNSTFYRSKVSKNNSISLQFEISNPNKRIGIYYGDIYITLYSGHSVISSKPLPGFYQGYKISTVASVFADADQKTWRGVKEKHINLTVRLQTAVQYKILRSKSKHHFMDLEAYIPIGPDGRILEEDDVKLHRKV
;
A
#
# COMPACT_ATOMS: atom_id res chain seq x y z
N MET A 1 77.33 -25.75 -24.14
CA MET A 1 76.36 -24.83 -24.78
C MET A 1 74.92 -24.97 -24.24
N PHE A 2 74.45 -26.17 -23.87
CA PHE A 2 73.06 -26.40 -23.39
C PHE A 2 72.69 -25.83 -22.00
N LYS A 3 73.63 -25.74 -21.04
CA LYS A 3 73.34 -25.25 -19.67
C LYS A 3 72.93 -23.77 -19.60
N GLN A 4 73.34 -22.96 -20.57
CA GLN A 4 73.02 -21.53 -20.63
C GLN A 4 71.61 -21.26 -21.18
N PHE A 5 71.09 -22.17 -22.02
CA PHE A 5 69.75 -22.04 -22.60
C PHE A 5 68.66 -22.41 -21.58
N PHE A 6 68.92 -23.41 -20.74
CA PHE A 6 68.00 -23.84 -19.68
C PHE A 6 67.87 -22.82 -18.55
N THR A 7 68.98 -22.19 -18.13
CA THR A 7 68.95 -21.14 -17.10
C THR A 7 68.27 -19.86 -17.59
N LYS A 8 68.48 -19.46 -18.85
CA LYS A 8 67.77 -18.32 -19.45
C LYS A 8 66.26 -18.57 -19.60
N THR A 9 65.85 -19.75 -20.03
CA THR A 9 64.42 -20.09 -20.20
C THR A 9 63.69 -20.24 -18.87
N MET A 10 64.35 -20.75 -17.83
CA MET A 10 63.78 -20.84 -16.48
C MET A 10 63.67 -19.45 -15.81
N SER A 11 64.69 -18.60 -15.96
CA SER A 11 64.66 -17.22 -15.45
C SER A 11 63.57 -16.36 -16.10
N PHE A 12 63.30 -16.57 -17.40
CA PHE A 12 62.25 -15.85 -18.13
C PHE A 12 60.84 -16.33 -17.73
N LYS A 13 60.64 -17.64 -17.54
CA LYS A 13 59.39 -18.20 -17.01
C LYS A 13 59.11 -17.76 -15.56
N MET A 14 60.15 -17.62 -14.73
CA MET A 14 60.01 -17.22 -13.33
C MET A 14 59.66 -15.73 -13.19
N ALA A 15 60.19 -14.86 -14.06
CA ALA A 15 59.83 -13.45 -14.14
C ALA A 15 58.38 -13.22 -14.64
N LEU A 16 57.83 -14.17 -15.41
CA LEU A 16 56.46 -14.14 -15.92
C LEU A 16 55.43 -14.64 -14.89
N LEU A 17 55.87 -15.38 -13.86
CA LEU A 17 55.06 -15.96 -12.78
C LEU A 17 55.02 -15.13 -11.50
N MET A 18 55.86 -14.08 -11.38
CA MET A 18 55.79 -13.17 -10.24
C MET A 18 54.88 -12.00 -10.58
N PRO A 19 53.67 -11.89 -10.00
CA PRO A 19 52.89 -10.68 -10.14
C PRO A 19 53.71 -9.54 -9.52
N SER A 20 54.11 -8.57 -10.33
CA SER A 20 54.81 -7.39 -9.84
C SER A 20 53.98 -6.74 -8.73
N LYS A 21 54.62 -6.18 -7.70
CA LYS A 21 53.92 -5.50 -6.60
C LYS A 21 52.91 -4.45 -7.10
N SER A 22 53.14 -3.89 -8.29
CA SER A 22 52.22 -2.99 -8.98
C SER A 22 50.95 -3.67 -9.50
N LEU A 23 51.01 -4.89 -10.06
CA LEU A 23 49.82 -5.63 -10.49
C LEU A 23 48.90 -6.00 -9.33
N VAL A 24 49.48 -6.44 -8.20
CA VAL A 24 48.72 -6.75 -6.99
C VAL A 24 48.01 -5.50 -6.46
N SER A 25 48.71 -4.35 -6.44
CA SER A 25 48.14 -3.06 -6.03
C SER A 25 46.96 -2.62 -6.92
N VAL A 26 47.11 -2.74 -8.25
CA VAL A 26 46.04 -2.43 -9.22
C VAL A 26 44.83 -3.35 -9.02
N CYS A 27 45.05 -4.65 -8.79
CA CYS A 27 43.97 -5.60 -8.53
C CYS A 27 43.17 -5.25 -7.26
N PHE A 28 43.84 -4.88 -6.17
CA PHE A 28 43.17 -4.44 -4.95
C PHE A 28 42.38 -3.15 -5.15
N TRP A 29 42.91 -2.20 -5.95
CA TRP A 29 42.18 -0.98 -6.28
C TRP A 29 40.91 -1.27 -7.09
N LEU A 30 41.00 -2.11 -8.12
CA LEU A 30 39.85 -2.55 -8.91
C LEU A 30 38.81 -3.27 -8.05
N LEU A 31 39.24 -4.16 -7.16
CA LEU A 31 38.33 -4.88 -6.25
C LEU A 31 37.57 -3.89 -5.35
N LYS A 32 38.25 -2.88 -4.80
CA LYS A 32 37.59 -1.82 -3.99
C LYS A 32 36.53 -1.07 -4.79
N VAL A 33 36.84 -0.71 -6.04
CA VAL A 33 35.88 -0.02 -6.93
C VAL A 33 34.66 -0.91 -7.20
N VAL A 34 34.87 -2.20 -7.51
CA VAL A 34 33.78 -3.16 -7.75
C VAL A 34 32.91 -3.31 -6.50
N VAL A 35 33.51 -3.48 -5.32
CA VAL A 35 32.78 -3.60 -4.05
C VAL A 35 31.94 -2.35 -3.77
N LEU A 36 32.51 -1.16 -3.97
CA LEU A 36 31.78 0.11 -3.84
C LEU A 36 30.59 0.18 -4.81
N LEU A 37 30.78 -0.21 -6.07
CA LEU A 37 29.73 -0.19 -7.08
C LEU A 37 28.59 -1.15 -6.72
N CYS A 38 28.91 -2.37 -6.28
CA CYS A 38 27.94 -3.36 -5.80
C CYS A 38 27.17 -2.83 -4.58
N MET A 39 27.85 -2.20 -3.62
CA MET A 39 27.20 -1.62 -2.46
C MET A 39 26.20 -0.52 -2.85
N VAL A 40 26.61 0.40 -3.72
CA VAL A 40 25.73 1.47 -4.23
C VAL A 40 24.53 0.88 -4.97
N PHE A 41 24.75 -0.13 -5.82
CA PHE A 41 23.67 -0.81 -6.53
C PHE A 41 22.67 -1.46 -5.57
N VAL A 42 23.14 -2.17 -4.53
CA VAL A 42 22.28 -2.78 -3.52
C VAL A 42 21.49 -1.73 -2.75
N VAL A 43 22.09 -0.62 -2.37
CA VAL A 43 21.40 0.48 -1.66
C VAL A 43 20.30 1.11 -2.53
N ILE A 44 20.59 1.35 -3.81
CA ILE A 44 19.61 1.87 -4.77
C ILE A 44 18.46 0.87 -4.95
N TRP A 45 18.79 -0.40 -5.17
CA TRP A 45 17.82 -1.48 -5.32
C TRP A 45 16.89 -1.60 -4.11
N LEU A 46 17.45 -1.58 -2.89
CA LEU A 46 16.68 -1.65 -1.65
C LEU A 46 15.78 -0.42 -1.46
N SER A 47 16.27 0.76 -1.85
CA SER A 47 15.54 2.03 -1.73
C SER A 47 14.38 2.17 -2.72
N LEU A 48 14.47 1.50 -3.88
CA LEU A 48 13.47 1.55 -4.94
C LEU A 48 12.42 0.41 -4.86
N ARG A 49 12.41 -0.39 -3.78
CA ARG A 49 11.37 -1.40 -3.61
C ARG A 49 10.00 -0.75 -3.32
N PRO A 50 8.98 -0.97 -4.17
CA PRO A 50 7.65 -0.41 -3.96
C PRO A 50 6.97 -1.07 -2.75
N LYS A 51 6.48 -0.23 -1.85
CA LYS A 51 5.62 -0.59 -0.73
C LYS A 51 4.15 -0.44 -1.14
N ILE A 52 3.33 -1.33 -0.62
CA ILE A 52 1.87 -1.34 -0.86
C ILE A 52 1.25 -0.13 -0.15
N PRO A 53 0.32 0.60 -0.80
CA PRO A 53 -0.43 1.67 -0.15
C PRO A 53 -1.22 1.17 1.04
N VAL A 54 -1.40 2.03 2.04
CA VAL A 54 -2.15 1.72 3.26
C VAL A 54 -3.50 2.41 3.17
N PHE A 55 -4.57 1.63 3.34
CA PHE A 55 -5.93 2.13 3.43
C PHE A 55 -6.41 1.95 4.86
N LYS A 56 -6.93 3.02 5.44
CA LYS A 56 -7.51 3.06 6.78
C LYS A 56 -8.91 3.63 6.72
N VAL A 57 -9.81 3.12 7.54
CA VAL A 57 -11.09 3.77 7.85
C VAL A 57 -10.88 4.60 9.11
N THR A 58 -10.89 5.92 8.97
CA THR A 58 -10.64 6.83 10.09
C THR A 58 -11.92 7.20 10.82
N ASN A 59 -13.03 7.33 10.09
CA ASN A 59 -14.33 7.65 10.67
C ASN A 59 -15.45 6.99 9.86
N ALA A 60 -16.43 6.43 10.55
CA ALA A 60 -17.71 6.06 9.97
C ALA A 60 -18.81 6.67 10.84
N TYR A 61 -19.74 7.35 10.19
CA TYR A 61 -20.86 7.97 10.87
C TYR A 61 -22.15 7.64 10.13
N ALA A 62 -23.04 6.94 10.84
CA ALA A 62 -24.34 6.51 10.36
C ALA A 62 -25.45 7.26 11.12
N PRO A 63 -25.88 8.45 10.65
CA PRO A 63 -26.91 9.24 11.32
C PRO A 63 -28.28 8.52 11.43
N ALA A 64 -28.50 7.49 10.61
CA ALA A 64 -29.70 6.65 10.67
C ALA A 64 -29.83 5.82 11.96
N LEU A 65 -28.73 5.58 12.68
CA LEU A 65 -28.72 4.77 13.91
C LEU A 65 -28.95 5.63 15.18
N ASP A 66 -28.53 6.90 15.15
CA ASP A 66 -28.69 7.88 16.23
C ASP A 66 -30.15 8.27 16.52
N GLY A 67 -31.01 8.29 15.48
CA GLY A 67 -32.37 8.85 15.57
C GLY A 67 -33.47 7.95 16.15
N LEU A 68 -33.18 6.73 16.60
CA LEU A 68 -34.22 5.77 17.01
C LEU A 68 -34.43 5.64 18.53
N ASN A 69 -33.66 6.36 19.35
CA ASN A 69 -33.80 6.37 20.81
C ASN A 69 -34.68 7.52 21.35
N SER A 70 -35.18 8.42 20.50
CA SER A 70 -36.12 9.47 20.93
C SER A 70 -37.56 9.10 20.58
N THR A 71 -38.31 8.63 21.58
CA THR A 71 -39.77 8.37 21.54
C THR A 71 -40.62 9.64 21.41
N PHE A 72 -40.04 10.79 21.07
CA PHE A 72 -40.74 12.06 20.98
C PHE A 72 -40.03 12.94 19.96
N TYR A 73 -40.50 12.94 18.71
CA TYR A 73 -40.37 13.97 17.66
C TYR A 73 -40.59 13.32 16.29
N ARG A 74 -41.85 12.95 16.00
CA ARG A 74 -42.30 12.49 14.68
C ARG A 74 -42.48 13.64 13.68
N SER A 75 -41.60 14.63 13.71
CA SER A 75 -41.69 15.79 12.82
C SER A 75 -40.30 16.21 12.38
N LYS A 76 -40.00 15.96 11.09
CA LYS A 76 -38.98 16.69 10.33
C LYS A 76 -37.49 16.38 10.59
N VAL A 77 -37.12 15.19 11.07
CA VAL A 77 -35.72 14.73 10.92
C VAL A 77 -35.58 14.11 9.53
N SER A 78 -34.72 14.73 8.71
CA SER A 78 -34.47 14.36 7.32
C SER A 78 -34.23 12.85 7.16
N LYS A 79 -34.85 12.26 6.14
CA LYS A 79 -34.68 10.87 5.67
C LYS A 79 -33.27 10.61 5.13
N ASN A 80 -32.22 10.92 5.89
CA ASN A 80 -30.84 10.77 5.45
C ASN A 80 -30.33 9.40 5.91
N ASN A 81 -30.71 8.34 5.19
CA ASN A 81 -30.21 6.98 5.40
C ASN A 81 -28.79 6.75 4.83
N SER A 82 -28.03 7.81 4.62
CA SER A 82 -26.68 7.80 4.09
C SER A 82 -25.67 7.67 5.23
N ILE A 83 -24.76 6.70 5.15
CA ILE A 83 -23.56 6.66 6.01
C ILE A 83 -22.48 7.49 5.35
N SER A 84 -21.80 8.34 6.11
CA SER A 84 -20.53 8.89 5.69
C SER A 84 -19.39 7.99 6.17
N LEU A 85 -18.66 7.40 5.22
CA LEU A 85 -17.42 6.66 5.45
C LEU A 85 -16.24 7.53 5.05
N GLN A 86 -15.29 7.73 5.95
CA GLN A 86 -14.06 8.45 5.72
C GLN A 86 -12.90 7.47 5.69
N PHE A 87 -12.14 7.55 4.61
CA PHE A 87 -10.97 6.72 4.35
C PHE A 87 -9.72 7.60 4.31
N GLU A 88 -8.65 7.14 4.93
CA GLU A 88 -7.31 7.66 4.70
C GLU A 88 -6.53 6.70 3.80
N ILE A 89 -6.12 7.22 2.65
CA ILE A 89 -5.30 6.51 1.67
C ILE A 89 -3.89 7.08 1.77
N SER A 90 -2.94 6.29 2.24
CA SER A 90 -1.56 6.72 2.47
C SER A 90 -0.57 6.01 1.56
N ASN A 91 0.32 6.77 0.94
CA ASN A 91 1.46 6.24 0.20
C ASN A 91 2.71 6.16 1.11
N PRO A 92 3.10 4.97 1.61
CA PRO A 92 4.27 4.83 2.48
C PRO A 92 5.62 4.91 1.74
N ASN A 93 5.61 5.05 0.41
CA ASN A 93 6.83 5.12 -0.39
C ASN A 93 7.53 6.47 -0.26
N LYS A 94 8.85 6.43 -0.05
CA LYS A 94 9.67 7.66 0.09
C LYS A 94 9.98 8.35 -1.23
N ARG A 95 9.98 7.61 -2.34
CA ARG A 95 10.41 8.09 -3.68
C ARG A 95 9.60 7.48 -4.84
N ILE A 96 8.49 6.78 -4.56
CA ILE A 96 7.66 6.10 -5.57
C ILE A 96 6.23 6.61 -5.50
N GLY A 97 5.72 7.14 -6.60
CA GLY A 97 4.36 7.68 -6.69
C GLY A 97 3.40 6.54 -6.98
N ILE A 98 2.13 6.72 -6.64
CA ILE A 98 1.11 5.71 -6.89
C ILE A 98 0.00 6.35 -7.72
N TYR A 99 -0.29 5.76 -8.87
CA TYR A 99 -1.54 6.01 -9.58
C TYR A 99 -2.56 4.98 -9.10
N TYR A 100 -3.65 5.47 -8.54
CA TYR A 100 -4.83 4.68 -8.26
C TYR A 100 -5.76 4.78 -9.47
N GLY A 101 -6.20 3.64 -10.00
CA GLY A 101 -7.36 3.59 -10.86
C GLY A 101 -8.64 3.85 -10.07
N ASP A 102 -9.79 3.70 -10.72
CA ASP A 102 -11.07 3.87 -10.03
C ASP A 102 -11.18 2.90 -8.84
N ILE A 103 -11.60 3.46 -7.71
CA ILE A 103 -11.70 2.75 -6.45
C ILE A 103 -13.18 2.43 -6.25
N TYR A 104 -13.52 1.15 -6.19
CA TYR A 104 -14.88 0.69 -5.91
C TYR A 104 -14.98 0.34 -4.44
N ILE A 105 -15.83 1.09 -3.71
CA ILE A 105 -16.10 0.85 -2.29
C ILE A 105 -17.48 0.22 -2.21
N THR A 106 -17.53 -1.00 -1.68
CA THR A 106 -18.76 -1.76 -1.49
C THR A 106 -18.96 -2.06 -0.01
N LEU A 107 -20.14 -1.71 0.49
CA LEU A 107 -20.55 -1.97 1.86
C LEU A 107 -21.43 -3.22 1.90
N TYR A 108 -21.13 -4.13 2.81
CA TYR A 108 -21.85 -5.38 3.03
C TYR A 108 -22.47 -5.43 4.43
N SER A 109 -23.69 -5.95 4.53
CA SER A 109 -24.32 -6.40 5.77
C SER A 109 -24.45 -7.92 5.67
N GLY A 110 -23.60 -8.64 6.42
CA GLY A 110 -23.45 -10.08 6.23
C GLY A 110 -23.08 -10.42 4.78
N HIS A 111 -23.95 -11.16 4.08
CA HIS A 111 -23.74 -11.56 2.68
C HIS A 111 -24.41 -10.64 1.65
N SER A 112 -25.12 -9.59 2.10
CA SER A 112 -25.88 -8.70 1.22
C SER A 112 -25.15 -7.39 0.97
N VAL A 113 -25.07 -6.97 -0.30
CA VAL A 113 -24.56 -5.65 -0.67
C VAL A 113 -25.57 -4.59 -0.28
N ILE A 114 -25.12 -3.61 0.49
CA ILE A 114 -25.92 -2.47 0.91
C ILE A 114 -25.81 -1.33 -0.10
N SER A 115 -24.57 -0.99 -0.45
CA SER A 115 -24.25 0.15 -1.31
C SER A 115 -22.93 -0.08 -2.01
N SER A 116 -22.81 0.42 -3.23
CA SER A 116 -21.55 0.44 -3.97
C SER A 116 -21.38 1.83 -4.58
N LYS A 117 -20.22 2.44 -4.32
CA LYS A 117 -19.90 3.80 -4.78
C LYS A 117 -18.50 3.82 -5.40
N PRO A 118 -18.35 4.38 -6.61
CA PRO A 118 -17.05 4.61 -7.19
C PRO A 118 -16.45 5.90 -6.62
N LEU A 119 -15.14 5.88 -6.39
CA LEU A 119 -14.31 7.04 -6.14
C LEU A 119 -13.31 7.14 -7.30
N PRO A 120 -13.26 8.28 -8.01
CA PRO A 120 -12.41 8.41 -9.20
C PRO A 120 -10.94 8.19 -8.83
N GLY A 121 -10.23 7.52 -9.73
CA GLY A 121 -8.80 7.30 -9.59
C GLY A 121 -8.03 8.63 -9.51
N PHE A 122 -6.93 8.63 -8.75
CA PHE A 122 -6.09 9.81 -8.57
C PHE A 122 -4.62 9.43 -8.48
N TYR A 123 -3.76 10.43 -8.69
CA TYR A 123 -2.32 10.28 -8.49
C TYR A 123 -1.93 10.79 -7.11
N GLN A 124 -1.12 10.00 -6.41
CA GLN A 124 -0.55 10.36 -5.13
C GLN A 124 0.98 10.35 -5.20
N GLY A 125 1.57 11.48 -4.80
CA GLY A 125 3.02 11.61 -4.65
C GLY A 125 3.57 10.81 -3.46
N TYR A 126 4.84 11.04 -3.12
CA TYR A 126 5.56 10.28 -2.10
C TYR A 126 5.21 10.73 -0.68
N LYS A 127 5.00 9.79 0.26
CA LYS A 127 4.65 10.09 1.67
C LYS A 127 3.46 11.04 1.84
N ILE A 128 2.50 10.98 0.92
CA ILE A 128 1.27 11.76 1.01
C ILE A 128 0.16 10.85 1.52
N SER A 129 -0.64 11.38 2.43
CA SER A 129 -1.94 10.83 2.80
C SER A 129 -3.04 11.67 2.17
N THR A 130 -4.09 11.02 1.69
CA THR A 130 -5.26 11.66 1.10
C THR A 130 -6.49 11.12 1.80
N VAL A 131 -7.31 12.04 2.31
CA VAL A 131 -8.58 11.70 2.95
C VAL A 131 -9.68 11.75 1.90
N ALA A 132 -10.45 10.68 1.79
CA ALA A 132 -11.61 10.57 0.91
C ALA A 132 -12.85 10.28 1.73
N SER A 133 -13.94 10.99 1.45
CA SER A 133 -15.24 10.77 2.09
C SER A 133 -16.22 10.23 1.07
N VAL A 134 -16.90 9.13 1.42
CA VAL A 134 -17.87 8.46 0.57
C VAL A 134 -19.18 8.32 1.32
N PHE A 135 -20.26 8.71 0.66
CA PHE A 135 -21.61 8.58 1.19
C PHE A 135 -22.25 7.32 0.64
N ALA A 136 -22.53 6.35 1.51
CA ALA A 136 -23.18 5.10 1.17
C ALA A 136 -24.66 5.19 1.53
N ASP A 137 -25.51 5.25 0.50
CA ASP A 137 -26.96 5.21 0.67
C ASP A 137 -27.42 3.77 0.86
N ALA A 138 -28.36 3.58 1.78
CA ALA A 138 -28.82 2.25 2.16
C ALA A 138 -30.32 2.28 2.50
N ASP A 139 -31.04 1.21 2.16
CA ASP A 139 -32.48 1.15 2.42
C ASP A 139 -32.80 1.11 3.92
N GLN A 140 -33.96 1.64 4.29
CA GLN A 140 -34.41 1.70 5.69
C GLN A 140 -34.57 0.31 6.31
N LYS A 141 -34.97 -0.69 5.52
CA LYS A 141 -35.09 -2.08 5.98
C LYS A 141 -33.72 -2.68 6.31
N THR A 142 -32.70 -2.33 5.52
CA THR A 142 -31.32 -2.77 5.74
C THR A 142 -30.75 -2.20 7.02
N TRP A 143 -30.96 -0.90 7.28
CA TRP A 143 -30.55 -0.26 8.54
C TRP A 143 -31.19 -0.88 9.77
N ARG A 144 -32.49 -1.19 9.68
CA ARG A 144 -33.22 -1.86 10.75
C ARG A 144 -32.61 -3.22 11.06
N GLY A 145 -32.28 -4.00 10.02
CA GLY A 145 -31.63 -5.30 10.17
C GLY A 145 -30.26 -5.21 10.84
N VAL A 146 -29.43 -4.24 10.47
CA VAL A 146 -28.11 -4.01 11.10
C VAL A 146 -28.25 -3.71 12.58
N LYS A 147 -29.21 -2.84 12.97
CA LYS A 147 -29.44 -2.44 14.37
C LYS A 147 -30.06 -3.57 15.20
N GLU A 148 -31.16 -4.16 14.75
CA GLU A 148 -31.92 -5.15 15.53
C GLU A 148 -31.20 -6.49 15.65
N LYS A 149 -30.47 -6.89 14.61
CA LYS A 149 -29.77 -8.19 14.57
C LYS A 149 -28.27 -8.07 14.84
N HIS A 150 -27.76 -6.89 15.18
CA HIS A 150 -26.33 -6.62 15.39
C HIS A 150 -25.46 -7.20 14.26
N ILE A 151 -25.87 -6.97 13.01
CA ILE A 151 -25.16 -7.55 11.86
C ILE A 151 -23.89 -6.75 11.61
N ASN A 152 -22.74 -7.44 11.60
CA ASN A 152 -21.47 -6.83 11.30
C ASN A 152 -21.45 -6.19 9.91
N LEU A 153 -20.92 -4.98 9.85
CA LEU A 153 -20.72 -4.26 8.59
C LEU A 153 -19.31 -4.50 8.09
N THR A 154 -19.22 -4.87 6.81
CA THR A 154 -17.95 -5.17 6.16
C THR A 154 -17.77 -4.23 4.97
N VAL A 155 -16.64 -3.54 4.93
CA VAL A 155 -16.28 -2.66 3.81
C VAL A 155 -15.25 -3.36 2.95
N ARG A 156 -15.57 -3.48 1.66
CA ARG A 156 -14.66 -3.99 0.64
C ARG A 156 -14.24 -2.84 -0.27
N LEU A 157 -12.95 -2.77 -0.56
CA LEU A 157 -12.34 -1.78 -1.44
C LEU A 157 -11.57 -2.51 -2.55
N GLN A 158 -11.97 -2.27 -3.79
CA GLN A 158 -11.32 -2.82 -4.96
C GLN A 158 -10.72 -1.71 -5.82
N THR A 159 -9.45 -1.84 -6.19
CA THR A 159 -8.77 -0.86 -7.04
C THR A 159 -7.60 -1.49 -7.78
N ALA A 160 -7.14 -0.85 -8.86
CA ALA A 160 -5.89 -1.18 -9.54
C ALA A 160 -4.87 -0.08 -9.28
N VAL A 161 -3.65 -0.44 -8.88
CA VAL A 161 -2.57 0.52 -8.64
C VAL A 161 -1.43 0.35 -9.63
N GLN A 162 -0.79 1.47 -9.99
CA GLN A 162 0.46 1.48 -10.75
C GLN A 162 1.50 2.31 -9.99
N TYR A 163 2.71 1.77 -9.87
CA TYR A 163 3.83 2.45 -9.24
C TYR A 163 4.59 3.28 -10.25
N LYS A 164 4.75 4.57 -9.98
CA LYS A 164 5.60 5.47 -10.76
C LYS A 164 6.99 5.50 -10.13
N ILE A 165 7.94 4.85 -10.79
CA ILE A 165 9.34 4.81 -10.40
C ILE A 165 10.11 5.66 -11.40
N LEU A 166 10.61 6.83 -10.96
CA LEU A 166 11.26 7.82 -11.82
C LEU A 166 10.33 8.25 -13.00
N ARG A 167 10.67 7.84 -14.23
CA ARG A 167 9.89 8.13 -15.45
C ARG A 167 9.05 6.95 -15.93
N SER A 168 9.22 5.77 -15.35
CA SER A 168 8.53 4.56 -15.78
C SER A 168 7.37 4.22 -14.84
N LYS A 169 6.33 3.60 -15.39
CA LYS A 169 5.21 3.04 -14.63
C LYS A 169 5.35 1.53 -14.55
N SER A 170 4.98 0.94 -13.42
CA SER A 170 4.80 -0.50 -13.32
C SER A 170 3.55 -0.96 -14.08
N LYS A 171 3.36 -2.27 -14.16
CA LYS A 171 2.07 -2.84 -14.56
C LYS A 171 0.99 -2.51 -13.52
N HIS A 172 -0.27 -2.69 -13.92
CA HIS A 172 -1.40 -2.61 -13.00
C HIS A 172 -1.35 -3.78 -12.02
N HIS A 173 -1.47 -3.46 -10.74
CA HIS A 173 -1.59 -4.43 -9.66
C HIS A 173 -2.98 -4.26 -9.03
N PHE A 174 -3.83 -5.26 -9.23
CA PHE A 174 -5.16 -5.29 -8.61
C PHE A 174 -5.03 -5.50 -7.10
N MET A 175 -5.87 -4.79 -6.35
CA MET A 175 -5.97 -4.86 -4.90
C MET A 175 -7.43 -5.03 -4.52
N ASP A 176 -7.66 -6.00 -3.66
CA ASP A 176 -8.95 -6.29 -3.04
C ASP A 176 -8.73 -6.30 -1.54
N LEU A 177 -9.31 -5.30 -0.88
CA LEU A 177 -9.11 -5.05 0.53
C LEU A 177 -10.45 -5.14 1.26
N GLU A 178 -10.43 -5.64 2.49
CA GLU A 178 -11.60 -5.83 3.32
C GLU A 178 -11.30 -5.39 4.76
N ALA A 179 -12.25 -4.70 5.38
CA ALA A 179 -12.22 -4.37 6.80
C ALA A 179 -13.60 -4.60 7.42
N TYR A 180 -13.58 -5.11 8.65
CA TYR A 180 -14.75 -5.20 9.50
C TYR A 180 -14.86 -3.91 10.31
N ILE A 181 -16.03 -3.27 10.27
CA ILE A 181 -16.29 -2.05 11.02
C ILE A 181 -17.31 -2.38 12.13
N PRO A 182 -16.87 -2.45 13.39
CA PRO A 182 -17.80 -2.60 14.50
C PRO A 182 -18.53 -1.27 14.69
N ILE A 183 -19.82 -1.24 14.33
CA ILE A 183 -20.67 -0.06 14.54
C ILE A 183 -21.34 -0.16 15.91
N GLY A 184 -21.19 0.89 16.70
CA GLY A 184 -21.81 1.05 17.99
C GLY A 184 -23.31 1.30 17.91
N PRO A 185 -24.03 1.15 19.03
CA PRO A 185 -25.46 1.43 19.10
C PRO A 185 -25.82 2.90 18.79
N ASP A 186 -24.83 3.79 18.84
CA ASP A 186 -24.84 5.22 18.47
C ASP A 186 -24.44 5.48 17.00
N GLY A 187 -24.23 4.45 16.19
CA GLY A 187 -23.91 4.62 14.77
C GLY A 187 -22.51 5.15 14.46
N ARG A 188 -21.62 5.19 15.46
CA ARG A 188 -20.20 5.52 15.31
C ARG A 188 -19.36 4.24 15.36
N ILE A 189 -18.11 4.32 14.90
CA ILE A 189 -17.16 3.21 15.07
C ILE A 189 -16.84 3.11 16.57
N LEU A 190 -16.90 1.89 17.13
CA LEU A 190 -16.61 1.62 18.54
C LEU A 190 -15.12 1.71 18.90
N GLU A 191 -14.24 1.71 17.91
CA GLU A 191 -12.79 1.78 18.10
C GLU A 191 -12.28 3.20 17.83
N GLU A 192 -11.56 3.73 18.82
CA GLU A 192 -10.83 5.00 18.77
C GLU A 192 -9.57 4.90 17.87
N ASP A 193 -9.26 3.71 17.36
CA ASP A 193 -8.12 3.41 16.51
C ASP A 193 -8.52 3.20 15.04
N ASP A 194 -7.75 3.80 14.12
CA ASP A 194 -7.93 3.67 12.67
C ASP A 194 -7.98 2.19 12.21
N VAL A 195 -9.11 1.74 11.67
CA VAL A 195 -9.24 0.36 11.18
C VAL A 195 -8.52 0.21 9.84
N LYS A 196 -7.43 -0.54 9.82
CA LYS A 196 -6.65 -0.81 8.60
C LYS A 196 -7.33 -1.88 7.75
N LEU A 197 -7.49 -1.62 6.44
CA LEU A 197 -8.00 -2.64 5.53
C LEU A 197 -6.93 -3.69 5.21
N HIS A 198 -7.32 -4.95 5.25
CA HIS A 198 -6.46 -6.11 4.96
C HIS A 198 -6.75 -6.66 3.57
N ARG A 199 -5.76 -7.27 2.93
CA ARG A 199 -5.98 -7.96 1.65
C ARG A 199 -6.94 -9.12 1.86
N LYS A 200 -8.01 -9.17 1.06
CA LYS A 200 -8.89 -10.33 0.99
C LYS A 200 -8.10 -11.48 0.37
N VAL A 201 -7.93 -12.57 1.12
CA VAL A 201 -7.26 -13.80 0.69
C VAL A 201 -8.24 -14.69 -0.05
#